data_AF-A0A1B0RPP3-F1
#
_entry.id   AF-A0A1B0RPP3-F1
#
_cell.length_a   1.000
_cell.length_b   1.000
_cell.length_c   1.000
_cell.angle_alpha   90.00
_cell.angle_beta   90.00
_cell.angle_gamma   90.00
#
_symmetry.space_group_name_H-M   'P 1'
#
loop_
_entity.id
_entity.type
_entity.pdbx_description
1 polymer ?
#
loop_
_entity_poly.entity_id
_entity_poly.type
_entity_poly.pdbx_seq_one_letter_code
_entity_poly.pdbx_strand_id
1 'polypeptide(L)'
;DYKNGIFLSEFNPLVRERRSGADLFYFDRGDKIDVAADTFANEVRLLCAEHAGPGNMRIAVDKIMLHGLRALEAQGFTVVDGEEITEKSRAIKGPEEIRAMRCASHACETAVRAMEDFARAQVPVASVTENDIWAVLHAENIRRGGEWIETRLLTSGPRTNPWFQECGPRVVQNNEIIAFDTDLVGSYGICVDISRTWWVGDRKPRPDMIYAMQHGVEHIMQNMEMLKPGVMIPELTA
;
A
#
# COMPACT_ATOMS: atom_id res chain seq x y z
N ASP A 1 6.91 11.16 -15.48
CA ASP A 1 6.93 12.62 -15.26
C ASP A 1 5.64 13.18 -15.84
N TYR A 2 5.10 14.23 -15.26
CA TYR A 2 3.87 14.83 -15.78
C TYR A 2 4.07 16.32 -15.99
N LYS A 3 4.69 16.65 -17.14
CA LYS A 3 5.01 18.03 -17.57
C LYS A 3 3.83 18.99 -17.45
N ASN A 4 2.61 18.48 -17.61
CA ASN A 4 1.39 19.29 -17.58
C ASN A 4 0.82 19.52 -16.17
N GLY A 5 1.27 18.79 -15.15
CA GLY A 5 0.76 18.89 -13.77
C GLY A 5 1.79 19.44 -12.79
N ILE A 6 2.65 20.34 -13.25
CA ILE A 6 3.63 21.04 -12.41
C ILE A 6 2.96 21.65 -11.16
N PHE A 7 1.73 22.15 -11.29
CA PHE A 7 0.97 22.75 -10.21
C PHE A 7 0.58 21.78 -9.07
N LEU A 8 0.65 20.47 -9.28
CA LEU A 8 0.14 19.47 -8.33
C LEU A 8 0.84 19.48 -6.97
N SER A 9 2.05 20.04 -6.87
CA SER A 9 2.79 20.16 -5.61
C SER A 9 2.86 21.60 -5.07
N GLU A 10 2.21 22.59 -5.71
CA GLU A 10 2.28 24.02 -5.33
C GLU A 10 1.81 24.31 -3.90
N PHE A 11 0.93 23.47 -3.37
CA PHE A 11 0.45 23.58 -1.99
C PHE A 11 1.55 23.39 -0.94
N ASN A 12 2.68 22.76 -1.30
CA ASN A 12 3.76 22.45 -0.37
C ASN A 12 5.00 23.36 -0.61
N PRO A 13 5.30 24.31 0.29
CA PRO A 13 6.43 25.23 0.12
C PRO A 13 7.80 24.56 0.33
N LEU A 14 7.84 23.35 0.91
CA LEU A 14 9.09 22.60 1.04
C LEU A 14 9.59 22.08 -0.32
N VAL A 15 8.69 21.93 -1.31
CA VAL A 15 9.06 21.69 -2.70
C VAL A 15 9.50 23.02 -3.33
N ARG A 16 10.82 23.21 -3.39
CA ARG A 16 11.46 24.49 -3.77
C ARG A 16 11.41 24.79 -5.25
N GLU A 17 11.50 23.75 -6.08
CA GLU A 17 11.48 23.85 -7.53
C GLU A 17 10.61 22.74 -8.10
N ARG A 18 9.98 23.01 -9.25
CA ARG A 18 9.17 22.05 -9.99
C ARG A 18 9.69 22.02 -11.42
N ARG A 19 10.34 20.91 -11.77
CA ARG A 19 10.97 20.68 -13.08
C ARG A 19 10.26 19.52 -13.78
N SER A 20 10.68 19.24 -15.00
CA SER A 20 10.25 18.09 -15.80
C SER A 20 11.45 17.50 -16.53
N GLY A 21 11.40 16.24 -16.92
CA GLY A 21 12.46 15.52 -17.64
C GLY A 21 12.83 14.16 -17.05
N ALA A 22 12.27 13.73 -15.91
CA ALA A 22 12.71 12.54 -15.17
C ALA A 22 12.03 11.21 -15.60
N ASP A 23 11.19 11.24 -16.62
CA ASP A 23 10.50 10.10 -17.24
C ASP A 23 11.43 9.23 -18.10
N LEU A 24 12.31 8.46 -17.48
CA LEU A 24 13.35 7.70 -18.20
C LEU A 24 12.92 6.28 -18.58
N PHE A 25 11.77 6.16 -19.26
CA PHE A 25 11.21 4.88 -19.69
C PHE A 25 10.63 4.93 -21.11
N TYR A 26 10.51 3.75 -21.74
CA TYR A 26 10.32 3.64 -23.19
C TYR A 26 9.01 4.22 -23.72
N PHE A 27 7.90 4.09 -22.98
CA PHE A 27 6.62 4.66 -23.41
C PHE A 27 6.69 6.19 -23.59
N ASP A 28 7.42 6.90 -22.71
CA ASP A 28 7.45 8.37 -22.73
C ASP A 28 8.49 8.93 -23.72
N ARG A 29 9.58 8.18 -23.99
CA ARG A 29 10.74 8.70 -24.74
C ARG A 29 11.20 7.87 -25.92
N GLY A 30 10.67 6.66 -26.11
CA GLY A 30 11.07 5.74 -27.18
C GLY A 30 12.58 5.54 -27.25
N ASP A 31 13.14 5.66 -28.46
CA ASP A 31 14.57 5.45 -28.72
C ASP A 31 15.47 6.64 -28.32
N LYS A 32 14.97 7.61 -27.54
CA LYS A 32 15.68 8.82 -27.10
C LYS A 32 15.75 8.99 -25.58
N ILE A 33 15.65 7.89 -24.83
CA ILE A 33 15.76 7.90 -23.37
C ILE A 33 17.15 8.38 -22.91
N ASP A 34 18.20 7.96 -23.62
CA ASP A 34 19.60 8.26 -23.29
C ASP A 34 19.88 9.76 -23.21
N VAL A 35 19.48 10.52 -24.22
CA VAL A 35 19.65 11.99 -24.27
C VAL A 35 18.97 12.68 -23.08
N ALA A 36 17.78 12.19 -22.70
CA ALA A 36 17.05 12.72 -21.55
C ALA A 36 17.69 12.30 -20.22
N ALA A 37 18.19 11.07 -20.13
CA ALA A 37 18.86 10.55 -18.94
C ALA A 37 20.12 11.36 -18.62
N ASP A 38 20.92 11.69 -19.64
CA ASP A 38 22.11 12.54 -19.49
C ASP A 38 21.73 13.96 -19.03
N THR A 39 20.66 14.52 -19.59
CA THR A 39 20.14 15.84 -19.19
C THR A 39 19.71 15.83 -17.72
N PHE A 40 18.90 14.85 -17.33
CA PHE A 40 18.43 14.66 -15.96
C PHE A 40 19.60 14.47 -14.98
N ALA A 41 20.54 13.58 -15.28
CA ALA A 41 21.66 13.29 -14.40
C ALA A 41 22.57 14.53 -14.20
N ASN A 42 22.78 15.32 -15.26
CA ASN A 42 23.53 16.57 -15.17
C ASN A 42 22.80 17.62 -14.31
N GLU A 43 21.47 17.71 -14.38
CA GLU A 43 20.69 18.56 -13.47
C GLU A 43 20.84 18.14 -12.01
N VAL A 44 20.76 16.83 -11.72
CA VAL A 44 20.99 16.28 -10.38
C VAL A 44 22.41 16.62 -9.90
N ARG A 45 23.43 16.46 -10.75
CA ARG A 45 24.82 16.81 -10.42
C ARG A 45 24.95 18.28 -10.03
N LEU A 46 24.33 19.19 -10.78
CA LEU A 46 24.36 20.63 -10.47
C LEU A 46 23.66 20.94 -9.14
N LEU A 47 22.49 20.36 -8.89
CA LEU A 47 21.77 20.53 -7.61
C LEU A 47 22.57 19.99 -6.42
N CYS A 48 23.18 18.82 -6.54
CA CYS A 48 24.02 18.26 -5.48
C CYS A 48 25.27 19.12 -5.24
N ALA A 49 25.91 19.64 -6.28
CA ALA A 49 27.07 20.51 -6.14
C ALA A 49 26.74 21.81 -5.37
N GLU A 50 25.51 22.32 -5.54
CA GLU A 50 25.04 23.52 -4.84
C GLU A 50 24.60 23.23 -3.39
N HIS A 51 23.94 22.09 -3.14
CA HIS A 51 23.19 21.86 -1.89
C HIS A 51 23.68 20.73 -0.99
N ALA A 52 24.45 19.75 -1.50
CA ALA A 52 24.81 18.54 -0.76
C ALA A 52 26.14 18.63 0.04
N GLY A 53 26.72 19.84 0.10
CA GLY A 53 28.03 20.10 0.69
C GLY A 53 29.20 19.80 -0.26
N PRO A 54 30.37 20.46 -0.10
CA PRO A 54 31.49 20.28 -1.02
C PRO A 54 31.96 18.82 -1.13
N GLY A 55 32.02 18.30 -2.35
CA GLY A 55 32.63 17.00 -2.65
C GLY A 55 31.78 15.77 -2.36
N ASN A 56 30.51 15.92 -1.95
CA ASN A 56 29.64 14.76 -1.75
C ASN A 56 29.21 14.15 -3.08
N MET A 57 29.73 12.95 -3.37
CA MET A 57 29.38 12.16 -4.56
C MET A 57 28.56 10.92 -4.23
N ARG A 58 28.03 10.78 -3.01
CA ARG A 58 27.12 9.68 -2.67
C ARG A 58 25.68 10.14 -2.88
N ILE A 59 24.92 9.38 -3.67
CA ILE A 59 23.49 9.62 -3.87
C ILE A 59 22.71 8.34 -3.54
N ALA A 60 21.75 8.45 -2.64
CA ALA A 60 20.85 7.36 -2.35
C ALA A 60 19.70 7.37 -3.35
N VAL A 61 19.44 6.22 -3.98
CA VAL A 61 18.36 6.04 -4.96
C VAL A 61 17.54 4.83 -4.53
N ASP A 62 16.24 5.00 -4.39
CA ASP A 62 15.32 3.92 -4.05
C ASP A 62 15.20 2.95 -5.23
N LYS A 63 14.70 3.40 -6.38
CA LYS A 63 14.53 2.61 -7.60
C LYS A 63 14.64 3.53 -8.82
N ILE A 64 15.45 3.15 -9.81
CA ILE A 64 15.61 3.91 -11.05
C ILE A 64 15.77 2.98 -12.26
N MET A 65 15.34 3.44 -13.43
CA MET A 65 15.55 2.73 -14.69
C MET A 65 17.04 2.68 -15.05
N LEU A 66 17.47 1.63 -15.77
CA LEU A 66 18.87 1.38 -16.09
C LEU A 66 19.57 2.58 -16.77
N HIS A 67 18.90 3.26 -17.71
CA HIS A 67 19.46 4.45 -18.36
C HIS A 67 19.73 5.59 -17.36
N GLY A 68 18.82 5.82 -16.41
CA GLY A 68 19.00 6.81 -15.36
C GLY A 68 20.14 6.46 -14.41
N LEU A 69 20.25 5.17 -14.01
CA LEU A 69 21.36 4.68 -13.19
C LEU A 69 22.72 4.96 -13.88
N ARG A 70 22.87 4.54 -15.14
CA ARG A 70 24.12 4.72 -15.89
C ARG A 70 24.47 6.19 -16.09
N ALA A 71 23.48 7.05 -16.34
CA ALA A 71 23.69 8.48 -16.48
C ALA A 71 24.17 9.11 -15.16
N LEU A 72 23.59 8.74 -14.01
CA LEU A 72 24.07 9.21 -12.69
C LEU A 72 25.49 8.75 -12.39
N GLU A 73 25.82 7.48 -12.63
CA GLU A 73 27.19 6.96 -12.47
C GLU A 73 28.18 7.70 -13.39
N ALA A 74 27.79 8.04 -14.61
CA ALA A 74 28.61 8.81 -15.54
C ALA A 74 28.88 10.26 -15.07
N GLN A 75 28.02 10.82 -14.22
CA GLN A 75 28.28 12.10 -13.54
C GLN A 75 29.26 11.96 -12.35
N GLY A 76 29.71 10.75 -12.04
CA GLY A 76 30.64 10.43 -10.97
C GLY A 76 29.99 10.11 -9.63
N PHE A 77 28.66 9.94 -9.59
CA PHE A 77 27.97 9.55 -8.35
C PHE A 77 28.21 8.07 -8.01
N THR A 78 28.44 7.81 -6.72
CA THR A 78 28.28 6.49 -6.13
C THR A 78 26.84 6.34 -5.68
N VAL A 79 26.08 5.53 -6.40
CA VAL A 79 24.68 5.21 -6.05
C VAL A 79 24.65 4.21 -4.89
N VAL A 80 23.87 4.52 -3.86
CA VAL A 80 23.67 3.65 -2.68
C VAL A 80 22.18 3.36 -2.49
N ASP A 81 21.88 2.34 -1.68
CA ASP A 81 20.52 1.90 -1.38
C ASP A 81 19.70 3.02 -0.71
N GLY A 82 18.68 3.51 -1.43
CA GLY A 82 17.75 4.50 -0.91
C GLY A 82 16.62 3.93 -0.07
N GLU A 83 16.27 2.66 -0.23
CA GLU A 83 15.20 2.03 0.57
C GLU A 83 15.62 1.88 2.03
N GLU A 84 16.90 1.60 2.29
CA GLU A 84 17.44 1.58 3.66
C GLU A 84 17.15 2.88 4.41
N ILE A 85 17.27 4.02 3.72
CA ILE A 85 17.04 5.35 4.30
C ILE A 85 15.54 5.62 4.45
N THR A 86 14.76 5.43 3.38
CA THR A 86 13.34 5.78 3.36
C THR A 86 12.51 4.88 4.27
N GLU A 87 12.77 3.57 4.31
CA GLU A 87 12.04 2.63 5.17
C GLU A 87 12.31 2.91 6.66
N LYS A 88 13.58 3.15 7.04
CA LYS A 88 13.92 3.55 8.41
C LYS A 88 13.32 4.90 8.80
N SER A 89 13.31 5.86 7.88
CA SER A 89 12.74 7.19 8.13
C SER A 89 11.22 7.13 8.31
N ARG A 90 10.52 6.37 7.45
CA ARG A 90 9.06 6.20 7.50
C ARG A 90 8.60 5.31 8.64
N ALA A 91 9.48 4.53 9.28
CA ALA A 91 9.11 3.61 10.35
C ALA A 91 8.55 4.34 11.59
N ILE A 92 9.09 5.51 11.92
CA ILE A 92 8.69 6.30 13.11
C ILE A 92 7.77 7.43 12.69
N LYS A 93 6.47 7.29 13.00
CA LYS A 93 5.46 8.29 12.63
C LYS A 93 5.47 9.46 13.61
N GLY A 94 5.42 10.67 13.08
CA GLY A 94 5.19 11.88 13.84
C GLY A 94 3.75 11.96 14.40
N PRO A 95 3.48 12.93 15.29
CA PRO A 95 2.18 13.07 15.94
C PRO A 95 1.03 13.34 14.95
N GLU A 96 1.27 14.12 13.90
CA GLU A 96 0.24 14.42 12.89
C GLU A 96 -0.03 13.23 11.97
N GLU A 97 1.00 12.44 11.62
CA GLU A 97 0.83 11.20 10.85
C GLU A 97 0.00 10.17 11.62
N ILE A 98 0.20 10.05 12.95
CA ILE A 98 -0.63 9.19 13.80
C ILE A 98 -2.09 9.69 13.82
N ARG A 99 -2.34 11.01 13.82
CA ARG A 99 -3.71 11.54 13.73
C ARG A 99 -4.34 11.22 12.38
N ALA A 100 -3.61 11.42 11.29
CA ALA A 100 -4.07 11.04 9.95
C ALA A 100 -4.39 9.53 9.87
N MET A 101 -3.55 8.68 10.45
CA MET A 101 -3.77 7.23 10.53
C MET A 101 -5.03 6.87 11.32
N ARG A 102 -5.33 7.56 12.42
CA ARG A 102 -6.61 7.35 13.15
C ARG A 102 -7.82 7.71 12.30
N CYS A 103 -7.75 8.79 11.53
CA CYS A 103 -8.82 9.17 10.60
C CYS A 103 -8.98 8.13 9.49
N ALA A 104 -7.88 7.69 8.87
CA ALA A 104 -7.89 6.68 7.81
C ALA A 104 -8.43 5.34 8.33
N SER A 105 -7.99 4.90 9.51
CA SER A 105 -8.46 3.69 10.18
C SER A 105 -9.98 3.71 10.39
N HIS A 106 -10.53 4.79 10.95
CA HIS A 106 -11.97 4.96 11.10
C HIS A 106 -12.72 4.95 9.75
N ALA A 107 -12.18 5.63 8.73
CA ALA A 107 -12.77 5.65 7.39
C ALA A 107 -12.80 4.25 6.75
N CYS A 108 -11.71 3.49 6.86
CA CYS A 108 -11.59 2.12 6.40
C CYS A 108 -12.58 1.20 7.13
N GLU A 109 -12.62 1.21 8.45
CA GLU A 109 -13.56 0.38 9.23
C GLU A 109 -15.03 0.71 8.91
N THR A 110 -15.34 1.98 8.62
CA THR A 110 -16.67 2.38 8.15
C THR A 110 -17.00 1.79 6.78
N ALA A 111 -16.04 1.78 5.86
CA ALA A 111 -16.19 1.18 4.53
C ALA A 111 -16.32 -0.36 4.62
N VAL A 112 -15.53 -1.00 5.48
CA VAL A 112 -15.61 -2.44 5.78
C VAL A 112 -16.98 -2.79 6.37
N ARG A 113 -17.54 -1.96 7.26
CA ARG A 113 -18.89 -2.18 7.79
C ARG A 113 -19.94 -2.14 6.68
N ALA A 114 -19.87 -1.18 5.76
CA ALA A 114 -20.78 -1.13 4.62
C ALA A 114 -20.64 -2.37 3.70
N MET A 115 -19.42 -2.85 3.49
CA MET A 115 -19.15 -4.11 2.78
C MET A 115 -19.75 -5.32 3.53
N GLU A 116 -19.62 -5.36 4.86
CA GLU A 116 -20.20 -6.41 5.70
C GLU A 116 -21.73 -6.43 5.62
N ASP A 117 -22.36 -5.25 5.74
CA ASP A 117 -23.81 -5.09 5.68
C ASP A 117 -24.34 -5.56 4.32
N PHE A 118 -23.66 -5.20 3.23
CA PHE A 118 -23.99 -5.67 1.88
C PHE A 118 -23.87 -7.21 1.77
N ALA A 119 -22.73 -7.77 2.20
CA ALA A 119 -22.50 -9.21 2.13
C ALA A 119 -23.56 -9.99 2.91
N ARG A 120 -23.85 -9.58 4.15
CA ARG A 120 -24.84 -10.24 5.01
C ARG A 120 -26.26 -10.13 4.48
N ALA A 121 -26.61 -8.99 3.88
CA ALA A 121 -27.94 -8.77 3.33
C ALA A 121 -28.17 -9.56 2.03
N GLN A 122 -27.17 -9.63 1.14
CA GLN A 122 -27.37 -10.09 -0.23
C GLN A 122 -26.98 -11.56 -0.46
N VAL A 123 -25.92 -12.06 0.17
CA VAL A 123 -25.45 -13.45 -0.04
C VAL A 123 -26.54 -14.51 0.21
N PRO A 124 -27.41 -14.40 1.24
CA PRO A 124 -28.44 -15.42 1.47
C PRO A 124 -29.60 -15.40 0.46
N VAL A 125 -29.80 -14.30 -0.27
CA VAL A 125 -31.04 -14.04 -1.05
C VAL A 125 -30.82 -13.73 -2.52
N ALA A 126 -29.58 -13.48 -2.96
CA ALA A 126 -29.25 -13.12 -4.32
C ALA A 126 -27.97 -13.82 -4.80
N SER A 127 -27.81 -13.90 -6.13
CA SER A 127 -26.56 -14.39 -6.73
C SER A 127 -25.54 -13.25 -6.73
N VAL A 128 -24.71 -13.20 -5.69
CA VAL A 128 -23.68 -12.18 -5.49
C VAL A 128 -22.31 -12.82 -5.64
N THR A 129 -21.42 -12.17 -6.39
CA THR A 129 -20.03 -12.60 -6.55
C THR A 129 -19.09 -11.97 -5.52
N GLU A 130 -17.90 -12.52 -5.36
CA GLU A 130 -16.84 -11.88 -4.55
C GLU A 130 -16.56 -10.45 -5.05
N ASN A 131 -16.50 -10.24 -6.36
CA ASN A 131 -16.32 -8.92 -6.97
C ASN A 131 -17.43 -7.93 -6.57
N ASP A 132 -18.69 -8.37 -6.48
CA ASP A 132 -19.80 -7.49 -6.08
C ASP A 132 -19.65 -7.00 -4.63
N ILE A 133 -19.20 -7.89 -3.74
CA ILE A 133 -18.94 -7.56 -2.33
C ILE A 133 -17.76 -6.61 -2.23
N TRP A 134 -16.65 -6.95 -2.87
CA TRP A 134 -15.41 -6.20 -2.78
C TRP A 134 -15.50 -4.81 -3.43
N ALA A 135 -16.34 -4.65 -4.47
CA ALA A 135 -16.63 -3.35 -5.08
C ALA A 135 -17.24 -2.34 -4.09
N VAL A 136 -17.92 -2.79 -3.02
CA VAL A 136 -18.41 -1.91 -1.96
C VAL A 136 -17.24 -1.25 -1.22
N LEU A 137 -16.20 -2.01 -0.87
CA LEU A 137 -15.01 -1.45 -0.20
C LEU A 137 -14.32 -0.42 -1.08
N HIS A 138 -14.16 -0.70 -2.39
CA HIS A 138 -13.62 0.26 -3.34
C HIS A 138 -14.45 1.55 -3.36
N ALA A 139 -15.76 1.46 -3.58
CA ALA A 139 -16.63 2.62 -3.70
C ALA A 139 -16.66 3.45 -2.41
N GLU A 140 -16.73 2.79 -1.25
CA GLU A 140 -16.77 3.46 0.05
C GLU A 140 -15.42 4.08 0.44
N ASN A 141 -14.30 3.49 0.01
CA ASN A 141 -12.98 4.10 0.18
C ASN A 141 -12.89 5.42 -0.61
N ILE A 142 -13.23 5.37 -1.91
CA ILE A 142 -13.18 6.55 -2.79
C ILE A 142 -14.12 7.66 -2.30
N ARG A 143 -15.33 7.32 -1.82
CA ARG A 143 -16.28 8.29 -1.23
C ARG A 143 -15.71 9.04 -0.02
N ARG A 144 -14.72 8.47 0.66
CA ARG A 144 -14.05 9.06 1.84
C ARG A 144 -12.70 9.69 1.50
N GLY A 145 -12.40 9.85 0.20
CA GLY A 145 -11.14 10.42 -0.27
C GLY A 145 -9.95 9.49 -0.04
N GLY A 146 -10.16 8.18 0.02
CA GLY A 146 -9.07 7.22 -0.14
C GLY A 146 -8.68 7.05 -1.60
N GLU A 147 -7.62 6.27 -1.83
CA GLU A 147 -6.91 6.27 -3.11
C GLU A 147 -7.07 4.95 -3.87
N TRP A 148 -6.62 3.81 -3.31
CA TRP A 148 -6.73 2.50 -3.95
C TRP A 148 -6.69 1.34 -2.93
N ILE A 149 -6.69 0.10 -3.44
CA ILE A 149 -6.48 -1.14 -2.69
C ILE A 149 -5.36 -1.92 -3.39
N GLU A 150 -4.35 -2.36 -2.64
CA GLU A 150 -3.08 -2.91 -3.14
C GLU A 150 -3.22 -4.33 -3.71
N THR A 151 -4.12 -5.14 -3.15
CA THR A 151 -4.28 -6.56 -3.51
C THR A 151 -5.69 -6.87 -3.99
N ARG A 152 -5.98 -8.16 -4.21
CA ARG A 152 -7.32 -8.70 -4.44
C ARG A 152 -7.73 -9.71 -3.37
N LEU A 153 -7.28 -9.53 -2.12
CA LEU A 153 -7.47 -10.54 -1.06
C LEU A 153 -8.86 -10.49 -0.44
N LEU A 154 -9.89 -10.86 -1.20
CA LEU A 154 -11.21 -11.25 -0.68
C LEU A 154 -11.62 -12.56 -1.34
N THR A 155 -11.81 -13.61 -0.56
CA THR A 155 -12.21 -14.92 -1.09
C THR A 155 -13.30 -15.57 -0.26
N SER A 156 -14.04 -16.48 -0.89
CA SER A 156 -15.21 -17.10 -0.30
C SER A 156 -15.19 -18.63 -0.36
N GLY A 157 -15.77 -19.26 0.67
CA GLY A 157 -15.93 -20.70 0.80
C GLY A 157 -14.60 -21.45 0.69
N PRO A 158 -14.48 -22.45 -0.20
CA PRO A 158 -13.26 -23.24 -0.35
C PRO A 158 -12.08 -22.44 -0.91
N ARG A 159 -12.30 -21.25 -1.50
CA ARG A 159 -11.22 -20.43 -2.07
C ARG A 159 -10.39 -19.70 -1.02
N THR A 160 -10.81 -19.72 0.24
CA THR A 160 -10.00 -19.18 1.34
C THR A 160 -8.83 -20.08 1.70
N ASN A 161 -8.77 -21.31 1.17
CA ASN A 161 -7.70 -22.27 1.42
C ASN A 161 -7.25 -22.97 0.11
N PRO A 162 -5.99 -22.80 -0.35
CA PRO A 162 -4.96 -21.97 0.27
C PRO A 162 -5.31 -20.48 0.18
N TRP A 163 -4.84 -19.71 1.16
CA TRP A 163 -4.90 -18.24 1.15
C TRP A 163 -4.10 -17.68 -0.04
N PHE A 164 -4.30 -16.40 -0.37
CA PHE A 164 -3.79 -15.71 -1.58
C PHE A 164 -4.46 -16.05 -2.91
N GLN A 165 -5.53 -16.84 -2.92
CA GLN A 165 -6.44 -16.81 -4.06
C GLN A 165 -7.06 -15.40 -4.19
N GLU A 166 -7.26 -14.92 -5.42
CA GLU A 166 -7.74 -13.56 -5.64
C GLU A 166 -9.26 -13.48 -5.76
N CYS A 167 -9.83 -12.38 -5.29
CA CYS A 167 -11.22 -11.98 -5.48
C CYS A 167 -11.59 -12.04 -6.97
N GLY A 168 -12.72 -12.68 -7.28
CA GLY A 168 -13.11 -12.92 -8.66
C GLY A 168 -14.59 -13.18 -8.88
N PRO A 169 -14.95 -13.89 -9.96
CA PRO A 169 -16.34 -14.06 -10.37
C PRO A 169 -17.09 -15.15 -9.59
N ARG A 170 -16.51 -15.73 -8.53
CA ARG A 170 -17.17 -16.80 -7.77
C ARG A 170 -18.44 -16.25 -7.13
N VAL A 171 -19.57 -16.89 -7.42
CA VAL A 171 -20.83 -16.66 -6.70
C VAL A 171 -20.69 -17.21 -5.28
N VAL A 172 -20.82 -16.34 -4.29
CA VAL A 172 -20.73 -16.68 -2.86
C VAL A 172 -21.95 -17.50 -2.47
N GLN A 173 -21.77 -18.55 -1.66
CA GLN A 173 -22.88 -19.40 -1.21
C GLN A 173 -23.28 -19.06 0.23
N ASN A 174 -24.55 -19.31 0.54
CA ASN A 174 -25.04 -19.27 1.91
C ASN A 174 -24.34 -20.34 2.77
N ASN A 175 -24.07 -20.03 4.04
CA ASN A 175 -23.33 -20.87 5.01
C ASN A 175 -21.88 -21.14 4.61
N GLU A 176 -21.20 -20.10 4.13
CA GLU A 176 -19.77 -20.14 3.84
C GLU A 176 -19.01 -19.04 4.57
N ILE A 177 -17.69 -19.25 4.65
CA ILE A 177 -16.73 -18.25 5.10
C ILE A 177 -16.50 -17.23 3.98
N ILE A 178 -16.35 -15.97 4.34
CA ILE A 178 -15.73 -14.92 3.52
C ILE A 178 -14.55 -14.39 4.32
N ALA A 179 -13.34 -14.51 3.79
CA ALA A 179 -12.13 -13.98 4.41
C ALA A 179 -11.54 -12.91 3.51
N PHE A 180 -11.10 -11.81 4.11
CA PHE A 180 -10.50 -10.71 3.36
C PHE A 180 -9.40 -10.00 4.14
N ASP A 181 -8.51 -9.38 3.37
CA ASP A 181 -7.56 -8.38 3.81
C ASP A 181 -7.93 -7.03 3.20
N THR A 182 -7.80 -5.94 3.95
CA THR A 182 -8.15 -4.62 3.41
C THR A 182 -7.12 -4.11 2.43
N ASP A 183 -5.82 -4.26 2.73
CA ASP A 183 -4.72 -3.80 1.87
C ASP A 183 -4.96 -2.39 1.29
N LEU A 184 -5.55 -1.50 2.10
CA LEU A 184 -6.27 -0.33 1.60
C LEU A 184 -5.44 0.93 1.82
N VAL A 185 -5.22 1.70 0.75
CA VAL A 185 -4.69 3.07 0.83
C VAL A 185 -5.85 4.02 0.95
N GLY A 186 -6.07 4.51 2.17
CA GLY A 186 -7.27 5.24 2.58
C GLY A 186 -7.09 6.75 2.58
N SER A 187 -7.96 7.43 3.32
CA SER A 187 -7.92 8.90 3.47
C SER A 187 -6.52 9.37 3.90
N TYR A 188 -6.09 10.52 3.36
CA TYR A 188 -4.74 11.08 3.55
C TYR A 188 -3.59 10.21 3.01
N GLY A 189 -3.89 9.22 2.16
CA GLY A 189 -2.87 8.31 1.61
C GLY A 189 -2.28 7.34 2.63
N ILE A 190 -2.94 7.16 3.79
CA ILE A 190 -2.47 6.24 4.83
C ILE A 190 -3.03 4.84 4.59
N CYS A 191 -2.13 3.86 4.60
CA CYS A 191 -2.49 2.45 4.54
C CYS A 191 -3.20 2.00 5.83
N VAL A 192 -4.33 1.32 5.68
CA VAL A 192 -5.02 0.59 6.74
C VAL A 192 -5.09 -0.87 6.32
N ASP A 193 -4.27 -1.66 6.99
CA ASP A 193 -4.04 -3.07 6.68
C ASP A 193 -4.58 -3.94 7.83
N ILE A 194 -5.83 -4.39 7.67
CA ILE A 194 -6.52 -5.22 8.64
C ILE A 194 -7.26 -6.36 7.93
N SER A 195 -7.12 -7.56 8.48
CA SER A 195 -7.85 -8.73 8.02
C SER A 195 -9.05 -9.06 8.91
N ARG A 196 -10.14 -9.55 8.31
CA ARG A 196 -11.26 -10.16 9.04
C ARG A 196 -11.81 -11.38 8.29
N THR A 197 -12.47 -12.25 9.04
CA THR A 197 -13.16 -13.42 8.51
C THR A 197 -14.61 -13.43 9.00
N TRP A 198 -15.54 -13.59 8.08
CA TRP A 198 -16.98 -13.64 8.34
C TRP A 198 -17.54 -15.02 8.04
N TRP A 199 -18.49 -15.46 8.87
CA TRP A 199 -19.45 -16.48 8.51
C TRP A 199 -20.75 -15.79 8.07
N VAL A 200 -21.23 -16.14 6.88
CA VAL A 200 -22.49 -15.62 6.34
C VAL A 200 -23.44 -16.77 6.06
N GLY A 201 -24.50 -16.88 6.87
CA GLY A 201 -25.62 -17.75 6.59
C GLY A 201 -26.57 -17.99 7.75
N ASP A 202 -27.51 -18.91 7.54
CA ASP A 202 -28.62 -19.23 8.45
C ASP A 202 -28.34 -20.41 9.40
N ARG A 203 -27.19 -21.09 9.23
CA ARG A 203 -26.71 -22.15 10.13
C ARG A 203 -25.53 -21.67 10.95
N LYS A 204 -25.17 -22.45 11.97
CA LYS A 204 -23.94 -22.22 12.74
C LYS A 204 -22.71 -22.65 11.93
N PRO A 205 -21.57 -21.95 12.07
CA PRO A 205 -20.30 -22.44 11.56
C PRO A 205 -19.93 -23.76 12.23
N ARG A 206 -19.15 -24.57 11.53
CA ARG A 206 -18.71 -25.87 12.06
C ARG A 206 -17.73 -25.68 13.24
N PRO A 207 -17.61 -26.66 14.16
CA PRO A 207 -16.70 -26.56 15.30
C PRO A 207 -15.22 -26.31 14.93
N ASP A 208 -14.75 -26.89 13.83
CA ASP A 208 -13.38 -26.68 13.31
C ASP A 208 -13.14 -25.23 12.87
N MET A 209 -14.13 -24.59 12.24
CA MET A 209 -14.06 -23.17 11.86
C MET A 209 -14.05 -22.24 13.07
N ILE A 210 -14.85 -22.55 14.09
CA ILE A 210 -14.88 -21.78 15.35
C ILE A 210 -13.53 -21.86 16.05
N TYR A 211 -12.98 -23.07 16.18
CA TYR A 211 -11.66 -23.29 16.77
C TYR A 211 -10.57 -22.53 16.00
N ALA A 212 -10.56 -22.62 14.66
CA ALA A 212 -9.58 -21.90 13.84
C ALA A 212 -9.67 -20.37 14.02
N MET A 213 -10.88 -19.80 14.08
CA MET A 213 -11.06 -18.37 14.35
C MET A 213 -10.55 -17.98 15.74
N GLN A 214 -10.86 -18.76 16.77
CA GLN A 214 -10.37 -18.52 18.14
C GLN A 214 -8.84 -18.58 18.20
N HIS A 215 -8.24 -19.59 17.56
CA HIS A 215 -6.80 -19.74 17.51
C HIS A 215 -6.11 -18.59 16.74
N GLY A 216 -6.71 -18.12 15.64
CA GLY A 216 -6.22 -16.94 14.91
C GLY A 216 -6.28 -15.65 15.75
N VAL A 217 -7.36 -15.45 16.53
CA VAL A 217 -7.47 -14.32 17.47
C VAL A 217 -6.46 -14.43 18.60
N GLU A 218 -6.28 -15.63 19.18
CA GLU A 218 -5.27 -15.89 20.21
C GLU A 218 -3.87 -15.55 19.70
N HIS A 219 -3.53 -15.99 18.49
CA HIS A 219 -2.23 -15.75 17.87
C HIS A 219 -1.90 -14.26 17.76
N ILE A 220 -2.82 -13.44 17.24
CA ILE A 220 -2.57 -11.99 17.11
C ILE A 220 -2.53 -11.28 18.46
N MET A 221 -3.32 -11.73 19.45
CA MET A 221 -3.34 -11.13 20.79
C MET A 221 -2.06 -11.42 21.57
N GLN A 222 -1.61 -12.68 21.58
CA GLN A 222 -0.34 -13.08 22.20
C GLN A 222 0.84 -12.33 21.58
N ASN A 223 0.89 -12.22 20.25
CA ASN A 223 1.96 -11.50 19.57
C ASN A 223 1.92 -9.99 19.86
N MET A 224 0.73 -9.40 19.95
CA MET A 224 0.57 -7.98 20.25
C MET A 224 1.05 -7.61 21.66
N GLU A 225 0.94 -8.52 22.64
CA GLU A 225 1.43 -8.31 24.01
C GLU A 225 2.96 -8.14 24.10
N MET A 226 3.70 -8.65 23.11
CA MET A 226 5.16 -8.51 23.04
C MET A 226 5.63 -7.11 22.62
N LEU A 227 4.74 -6.29 22.03
CA LEU A 227 5.11 -5.03 21.39
C LEU A 227 5.35 -3.92 22.41
N LYS A 228 6.61 -3.48 22.53
CA LYS A 228 7.02 -2.32 23.33
C LYS A 228 8.36 -1.74 22.86
N PRO A 229 8.67 -0.47 23.19
CA PRO A 229 9.97 0.11 22.89
C PRO A 229 11.12 -0.73 23.47
N GLY A 230 12.18 -0.93 22.68
CA GLY A 230 13.41 -1.61 23.08
C GLY A 230 13.45 -3.12 22.83
N VAL A 231 12.35 -3.75 22.41
CA VAL A 231 12.36 -5.16 21.94
C VAL A 231 13.00 -5.25 20.57
N MET A 232 13.84 -6.26 20.35
CA MET A 232 14.51 -6.50 19.06
C MET A 232 13.59 -7.30 18.14
N ILE A 233 13.52 -6.95 16.85
CA ILE A 233 12.68 -7.66 15.86
C ILE A 233 12.91 -9.20 15.87
N PRO A 234 14.16 -9.72 15.92
CA PRO A 234 14.38 -11.17 16.00
C PRO A 234 13.80 -11.85 17.24
N GLU A 235 13.59 -11.12 18.34
CA GLU A 235 12.97 -11.65 19.57
C GLU A 235 11.46 -11.89 19.37
N LEU A 236 10.83 -11.24 18.39
CA LEU A 236 9.43 -11.45 18.04
C LEU A 236 9.19 -12.71 17.18
N THR A 237 10.26 -13.30 16.63
CA THR A 237 10.20 -14.45 15.71
C THR A 237 10.42 -15.81 16.41
N ALA A 238 11.01 -15.77 17.61
CA ALA A 238 11.55 -16.95 18.30
C ALA A 238 10.47 -17.89 18.87
#